data_AF-Q4PJF9-F1
#
_entry.id   AF-Q4PJF9-F1
#
_cell.length_a   1.000
_cell.length_b   1.000
_cell.length_c   1.000
_cell.angle_alpha   90.00
_cell.angle_beta   90.00
_cell.angle_gamma   90.00
#
_symmetry.space_group_name_H-M   'P 1'
#
loop_
_entity.id
_entity.type
_entity.pdbx_description
1 polymer ?
#
loop_
_entity_poly.entity_id
_entity_poly.type
_entity_poly.pdbx_seq_one_letter_code
_entity_poly.pdbx_strand_id
1 'polypeptide(L)'
;MVTEFPGVTAGVRAGLQKTGKWGNMTGVATPQDRHVLYGVRVIVEKQPLDNIWQPFRWVISDLLPLRPQAGGGAPPINNTRLERLRAPGGVATGDDLFFADAWLDLHHAEAEAYAENLASSDPAIYLVLRNGEEEDEDELAEVDEDDAPDMHVAELSLSPYNIQDYEDCGEDQIEKLPLAGPIKDFVSAFVDAHYHPEPFKKRVRDKANLDAHAGGRADPRLRRQ
;
A
#
# COMPACT_ATOMS: atom_id res chain seq x y z
N MET A 1 -22.67 72.82 5.54
CA MET A 1 -21.23 72.51 5.51
C MET A 1 -21.09 71.10 4.97
N VAL A 2 -20.79 71.05 3.68
CA VAL A 2 -20.51 69.83 2.92
C VAL A 2 -18.99 69.78 2.80
N THR A 3 -18.38 68.67 3.21
CA THR A 3 -16.97 68.40 2.95
C THR A 3 -16.88 67.04 2.29
N GLU A 4 -16.73 67.07 0.98
CA GLU A 4 -16.32 65.98 0.11
C GLU A 4 -14.84 65.64 0.38
N PHE A 5 -14.49 64.34 0.28
CA PHE A 5 -13.12 63.88 0.08
C PHE A 5 -13.04 63.15 -1.28
N PRO A 6 -12.02 63.42 -2.11
CA PRO A 6 -11.95 62.87 -3.46
C PRO A 6 -11.10 61.60 -3.55
N GLY A 7 -11.52 60.71 -4.46
CA GLY A 7 -10.67 59.95 -5.38
C GLY A 7 -9.86 58.76 -4.83
N VAL A 8 -10.05 57.58 -5.44
CA VAL A 8 -9.11 57.02 -6.42
C VAL A 8 -9.69 55.70 -6.96
N THR A 9 -9.97 55.70 -8.26
CA THR A 9 -10.18 54.55 -9.13
C THR A 9 -8.84 53.85 -9.39
N ALA A 10 -8.76 52.54 -9.20
CA ALA A 10 -7.66 51.73 -9.73
C ALA A 10 -8.10 50.28 -10.05
N GLY A 11 -8.24 50.02 -11.35
CA GLY A 11 -7.58 48.88 -12.01
C GLY A 11 -8.04 47.46 -11.67
N VAL A 12 -8.96 46.96 -12.50
CA VAL A 12 -9.13 45.52 -12.79
C VAL A 12 -7.77 44.92 -13.20
N ARG A 13 -7.32 43.89 -12.49
CA ARG A 13 -6.43 42.87 -13.04
C ARG A 13 -7.04 41.50 -12.79
N ALA A 14 -7.61 40.95 -13.86
CA ALA A 14 -8.03 39.56 -13.96
C ALA A 14 -6.79 38.67 -13.80
N GLY A 15 -6.55 38.17 -12.60
CA GLY A 15 -5.67 37.03 -12.36
C GLY A 15 -6.41 35.77 -12.77
N LEU A 16 -6.22 35.34 -14.02
CA LEU A 16 -6.63 34.03 -14.52
C LEU A 16 -5.85 32.96 -13.72
N GLN A 17 -6.39 32.53 -12.59
CA GLN A 17 -5.87 31.36 -11.89
C GLN A 17 -6.18 30.15 -12.76
N LYS A 18 -5.12 29.61 -13.39
CA LYS A 18 -5.17 28.30 -14.03
C LYS A 18 -5.57 27.29 -12.97
N THR A 19 -6.80 26.80 -13.08
CA THR A 19 -7.31 25.69 -12.31
C THR A 19 -6.42 24.48 -12.60
N GLY A 20 -5.57 24.14 -11.63
CA GLY A 20 -5.00 22.80 -11.57
C GLY A 20 -6.17 21.82 -11.53
N LYS A 21 -6.18 20.88 -12.48
CA LYS A 21 -7.22 19.87 -12.65
C LYS A 21 -7.06 18.82 -11.54
N TRP A 22 -7.35 19.21 -10.30
CA TRP A 22 -7.52 18.28 -9.19
C TRP A 22 -8.94 17.74 -9.29
N GLY A 23 -9.05 16.47 -9.69
CA GLY A 23 -10.32 15.77 -9.72
C GLY A 23 -10.98 15.81 -8.34
N ASN A 24 -12.31 15.93 -8.32
CA ASN A 24 -13.12 15.91 -7.11
C ASN A 24 -12.71 14.74 -6.19
N MET A 25 -12.15 15.03 -5.02
CA MET A 25 -11.83 14.05 -3.96
C MET A 25 -13.10 13.64 -3.19
N THR A 26 -14.16 13.26 -3.89
CA THR A 26 -15.45 12.83 -3.30
C THR A 26 -16.07 11.62 -3.98
N GLY A 27 -15.36 11.00 -4.93
CA GLY A 27 -15.81 9.77 -5.61
C GLY A 27 -15.36 8.51 -4.87
N VAL A 28 -16.24 7.52 -4.79
CA VAL A 28 -15.86 6.13 -4.53
C VAL A 28 -14.87 5.72 -5.63
N ALA A 29 -13.69 5.21 -5.24
CA ALA A 29 -12.71 4.76 -6.22
C ALA A 29 -13.26 3.59 -7.04
N THR A 30 -12.88 3.55 -8.31
CA THR A 30 -13.24 2.46 -9.22
C THR A 30 -12.01 1.64 -9.57
N PRO A 31 -12.18 0.40 -10.04
CA PRO A 31 -11.06 -0.41 -10.51
C PRO A 31 -10.30 0.17 -11.72
N GLN A 32 -10.75 1.29 -12.30
CA GLN A 32 -10.08 1.98 -13.41
C GLN A 32 -9.12 3.08 -12.93
N ASP A 33 -9.17 3.45 -11.65
CA ASP A 33 -8.28 4.44 -11.08
C ASP A 33 -6.88 3.85 -10.94
N ARG A 34 -5.85 4.63 -11.29
CA ARG A 34 -4.45 4.15 -11.29
C ARG A 34 -3.88 3.84 -9.91
N HIS A 35 -4.51 4.37 -8.89
CA HIS A 35 -4.12 4.20 -7.50
C HIS A 35 -5.38 4.26 -6.64
N VAL A 36 -5.63 3.18 -5.90
CA VAL A 36 -6.80 3.02 -5.04
C VAL A 36 -6.35 2.63 -3.65
N LEU A 37 -6.88 3.30 -2.64
CA LEU A 37 -6.77 2.90 -1.25
C LEU A 37 -8.05 2.16 -0.87
N TYR A 38 -7.96 0.85 -0.69
CA TYR A 38 -9.10 0.04 -0.29
C TYR A 38 -9.07 -0.14 1.23
N GLY A 39 -9.97 0.54 1.94
CA GLY A 39 -10.04 0.44 3.40
C GLY A 39 -10.49 -0.96 3.83
N VAL A 40 -9.85 -1.50 4.86
CA VAL A 40 -10.18 -2.80 5.46
C VAL A 40 -10.12 -2.65 6.97
N ARG A 41 -11.17 -3.10 7.64
CA ARG A 41 -11.16 -3.25 9.10
C ARG A 41 -10.74 -4.66 9.44
N VAL A 42 -9.64 -4.78 10.16
CA VAL A 42 -9.13 -6.04 10.69
C VAL A 42 -9.77 -6.28 12.05
N ILE A 43 -10.32 -7.47 12.28
CA ILE A 43 -10.78 -7.92 13.60
C ILE A 43 -9.79 -8.98 14.10
N VAL A 44 -9.24 -8.76 15.29
CA VAL A 44 -8.24 -9.62 15.92
C VAL A 44 -8.76 -10.11 17.26
N GLU A 45 -8.56 -11.39 17.56
CA GLU A 45 -8.87 -12.01 18.84
C GLU A 45 -7.59 -12.33 19.62
N LYS A 46 -7.56 -11.94 20.90
CA LYS A 46 -6.51 -12.38 21.84
C LYS A 46 -6.91 -13.71 22.45
N GLN A 47 -6.36 -14.80 21.94
CA GLN A 47 -6.69 -16.15 22.44
C GLN A 47 -5.72 -16.58 23.55
N PRO A 48 -6.19 -16.94 24.74
CA PRO A 48 -5.32 -17.47 25.79
C PRO A 48 -4.73 -18.81 25.36
N LEU A 49 -3.46 -19.01 25.70
CA LEU A 49 -2.73 -20.24 25.50
C LEU A 49 -2.36 -20.84 26.85
N ASP A 50 -2.45 -22.16 26.95
CA ASP A 50 -1.94 -22.90 28.11
C ASP A 50 -0.42 -23.09 27.97
N ASN A 51 0.32 -21.98 28.06
CA ASN A 51 1.78 -21.95 27.97
C ASN A 51 2.35 -20.87 28.89
N ILE A 52 3.34 -21.25 29.70
CA ILE A 52 4.00 -20.38 30.68
C ILE A 52 4.89 -19.30 30.05
N TRP A 53 5.35 -19.50 28.80
CA TRP A 53 6.24 -18.57 28.10
C TRP A 53 5.49 -17.67 27.10
N GLN A 54 4.27 -18.06 26.72
CA GLN A 54 3.43 -17.30 25.81
C GLN A 54 1.97 -17.48 26.25
N PRO A 55 1.44 -16.59 27.11
CA PRO A 55 0.14 -16.78 27.74
C PRO A 55 -1.04 -16.57 26.78
N PHE A 56 -0.80 -15.98 25.61
CA PHE A 56 -1.82 -15.77 24.58
C PHE A 56 -1.19 -15.67 23.19
N ARG A 57 -2.02 -15.78 22.16
CA ARG A 57 -1.67 -15.45 20.77
C ARG A 57 -2.72 -14.54 20.16
N TRP A 58 -2.28 -13.76 19.17
CA TRP A 58 -3.17 -12.99 18.32
C TRP A 58 -3.64 -13.85 17.15
N VAL A 59 -4.95 -13.90 16.94
CA VAL A 59 -5.58 -14.63 15.83
C VAL A 59 -6.48 -13.68 15.07
N ILE A 60 -6.33 -13.63 13.75
CA ILE A 60 -7.22 -12.83 12.92
C ILE A 60 -8.58 -13.53 12.85
N SER A 61 -9.61 -12.84 13.31
CA SER A 61 -10.98 -13.35 13.33
C SER A 61 -11.71 -13.05 12.03
N ASP A 62 -11.59 -11.81 11.52
CA ASP A 62 -12.30 -11.38 10.32
C ASP A 62 -11.63 -10.17 9.64
N LEU A 63 -11.91 -9.99 8.35
CA LEU A 63 -11.55 -8.81 7.56
C LEU A 63 -12.82 -8.22 6.95
N LEU A 64 -13.17 -7.00 7.37
CA LEU A 64 -14.36 -6.31 6.91
C LEU A 64 -13.97 -5.28 5.84
N PRO A 65 -14.47 -5.41 4.60
CA PRO A 65 -14.20 -4.44 3.56
C PRO A 65 -14.88 -3.10 3.89
N LEU A 66 -14.10 -2.02 3.83
CA LEU A 66 -14.58 -0.65 3.90
C LEU A 66 -14.62 -0.05 2.48
N ARG A 67 -14.94 1.24 2.39
CA ARG A 67 -15.11 1.91 1.09
C ARG A 67 -13.75 2.19 0.43
N PRO A 68 -13.57 1.87 -0.86
CA PRO A 68 -12.39 2.27 -1.60
C PRO A 68 -12.41 3.77 -1.90
N GLN A 69 -11.23 4.38 -1.82
CA GLN A 69 -10.99 5.80 -2.08
C GLN A 69 -9.88 5.97 -3.11
N ALA A 70 -9.97 7.02 -3.93
CA ALA A 70 -8.93 7.29 -4.92
C ALA A 70 -7.65 7.74 -4.19
N GLY A 71 -6.54 7.05 -4.45
CA GLY A 71 -5.26 7.36 -3.84
C GLY A 71 -4.62 8.61 -4.45
N GLY A 72 -3.92 9.39 -3.61
CA GLY A 72 -3.23 10.61 -4.04
C GLY A 72 -1.86 10.39 -4.72
N GLY A 73 -1.40 9.14 -4.76
CA GLY A 73 -0.08 8.74 -5.27
C GLY A 73 0.96 8.46 -4.17
N ALA A 74 0.61 8.71 -2.91
CA ALA A 74 1.43 8.36 -1.75
C ALA A 74 0.87 7.10 -1.08
N PRO A 75 1.74 6.18 -0.61
CA PRO A 75 1.29 5.00 0.13
C PRO A 75 0.59 5.42 1.42
N PRO A 76 -0.41 4.63 1.89
CA PRO A 76 -1.04 4.87 3.17
C PRO A 76 -0.06 4.57 4.30
N ILE A 77 -0.25 5.23 5.43
CA ILE A 77 0.44 4.87 6.68
C ILE A 77 -0.47 3.89 7.40
N ASN A 78 -0.08 2.62 7.44
CA ASN A 78 -0.92 1.56 8.01
C ASN A 78 -0.70 1.32 9.50
N ASN A 79 0.29 1.97 10.15
CA ASN A 79 0.68 1.82 11.56
C ASN A 79 -0.44 2.19 12.55
N THR A 80 -1.47 1.37 12.62
CA THR A 80 -2.70 1.63 13.37
C THR A 80 -2.77 0.67 14.55
N ARG A 81 -2.88 1.24 15.74
CA ARG A 81 -2.98 0.47 16.98
C ARG A 81 -4.26 -0.34 17.03
N LEU A 82 -4.19 -1.55 17.58
CA LEU A 82 -5.37 -2.35 17.88
C LEU A 82 -6.18 -1.70 19.01
N GLU A 83 -7.43 -1.37 18.73
CA GLU A 83 -8.40 -0.86 19.69
C GLU A 83 -9.36 -1.96 20.14
N ARG A 84 -9.76 -1.94 21.41
CA ARG A 84 -10.71 -2.94 21.92
C ARG A 84 -12.09 -2.74 21.28
N LEU A 85 -12.68 -3.81 20.76
CA LEU A 85 -13.97 -3.76 20.07
C LEU A 85 -15.13 -3.47 21.03
N ARG A 86 -15.00 -3.87 22.30
CA ARG A 86 -16.02 -3.68 23.35
C ARG A 86 -15.39 -3.42 24.72
N ALA A 87 -16.12 -2.75 25.60
CA ALA A 87 -15.68 -2.57 26.99
C ALA A 87 -15.64 -3.92 27.74
N PRO A 88 -14.66 -4.13 28.64
CA PRO A 88 -14.52 -5.38 29.40
C PRO A 88 -15.67 -5.57 30.41
N GLY A 89 -16.01 -6.83 30.71
CA GLY A 89 -17.01 -7.18 31.72
C GLY A 89 -18.45 -7.26 31.18
N GLY A 90 -18.60 -7.41 29.86
CA GLY A 90 -19.89 -7.67 29.23
C GLY A 90 -20.37 -9.11 29.47
N VAL A 91 -21.68 -9.35 29.31
CA VAL A 91 -22.28 -10.71 29.42
C VAL A 91 -21.98 -11.57 28.17
N ALA A 92 -21.27 -11.04 27.19
CA ALA A 92 -21.06 -11.66 25.88
C ALA A 92 -19.68 -12.31 25.76
N THR A 93 -19.61 -13.43 25.03
CA THR A 93 -18.35 -14.05 24.61
C THR A 93 -17.62 -13.12 23.63
N GLY A 94 -16.38 -12.74 23.93
CA GLY A 94 -15.52 -11.93 23.05
C GLY A 94 -15.14 -10.54 23.61
N ASP A 95 -14.88 -10.44 24.91
CA ASP A 95 -14.24 -9.24 25.49
C ASP A 95 -12.80 -9.06 24.97
N ASP A 96 -12.20 -10.13 24.45
CA ASP A 96 -10.85 -10.19 23.88
C ASP A 96 -10.81 -9.95 22.35
N LEU A 97 -11.82 -9.28 21.80
CA LEU A 97 -11.83 -8.83 20.41
C LEU A 97 -11.35 -7.39 20.28
N PHE A 98 -10.50 -7.17 19.28
CA PHE A 98 -9.89 -5.90 18.93
C PHE A 98 -10.08 -5.62 17.45
N PHE A 99 -9.92 -4.37 17.05
CA PHE A 99 -9.96 -3.98 15.65
C PHE A 99 -8.94 -2.89 15.34
N ALA A 100 -8.54 -2.82 14.07
CA ALA A 100 -7.83 -1.69 13.50
C ALA A 100 -8.29 -1.48 12.05
N ASP A 101 -8.36 -0.22 11.64
CA ASP A 101 -8.63 0.15 10.26
C ASP A 101 -7.29 0.35 9.54
N ALA A 102 -7.10 -0.33 8.42
CA ALA A 102 -5.91 -0.23 7.60
C ALA A 102 -6.30 -0.12 6.12
N TRP A 103 -5.35 0.25 5.29
CA TRP A 103 -5.52 0.50 3.88
C TRP A 103 -4.73 -0.50 3.05
N LEU A 104 -5.41 -1.14 2.12
CA LEU A 104 -4.75 -1.88 1.07
C LEU A 104 -4.41 -0.90 -0.07
N ASP A 105 -3.12 -0.71 -0.31
CA ASP A 105 -2.61 0.12 -1.40
C ASP A 105 -2.61 -0.66 -2.71
N LEU A 106 -3.42 -0.22 -3.67
CA LEU A 106 -3.49 -0.79 -5.01
C LEU A 106 -2.95 0.21 -6.02
N HIS A 107 -1.74 -0.04 -6.51
CA HIS A 107 -1.11 0.80 -7.52
C HIS A 107 -0.99 0.06 -8.86
N HIS A 108 -1.38 0.70 -9.96
CA HIS A 108 -1.40 0.07 -11.30
C HIS A 108 -0.02 -0.46 -11.74
N ALA A 109 1.08 0.10 -11.23
CA ALA A 109 2.43 -0.35 -11.54
C ALA A 109 2.75 -1.72 -10.91
N GLU A 110 2.03 -2.12 -9.88
CA GLU A 110 2.17 -3.41 -9.19
C GLU A 110 1.09 -4.42 -9.62
N ALA A 111 0.29 -4.09 -10.65
CA ALA A 111 -0.81 -4.94 -11.11
C ALA A 111 -0.37 -6.35 -11.54
N GLU A 112 0.89 -6.52 -11.96
CA GLU A 112 1.49 -7.82 -12.23
C GLU A 112 1.58 -8.70 -10.97
N ALA A 113 2.05 -8.14 -9.85
CA ALA A 113 2.15 -8.87 -8.58
C ALA A 113 0.76 -9.31 -8.07
N TYR A 114 -0.25 -8.45 -8.23
CA TYR A 114 -1.62 -8.78 -7.85
C TYR A 114 -2.21 -9.88 -8.77
N ALA A 115 -1.88 -9.86 -10.06
CA ALA A 115 -2.29 -10.90 -11.01
C ALA A 115 -1.69 -12.27 -10.66
N GLU A 116 -0.41 -12.29 -10.29
CA GLU A 116 0.27 -13.52 -9.85
C GLU A 116 -0.32 -14.08 -8.56
N ASN A 117 -0.61 -13.22 -7.58
CA ASN A 117 -1.29 -13.63 -6.35
C ASN A 117 -2.68 -14.23 -6.65
N LEU A 118 -3.48 -13.60 -7.52
CA LEU A 118 -4.79 -14.13 -7.95
C LEU A 118 -4.69 -15.46 -8.70
N ALA A 119 -3.61 -15.68 -9.46
CA ALA A 119 -3.37 -16.90 -10.22
C ALA A 119 -2.75 -18.03 -9.37
N SER A 120 -2.30 -17.73 -8.16
CA SER A 120 -1.77 -18.69 -7.20
C SER A 120 -2.83 -19.74 -6.83
N SER A 121 -2.38 -20.91 -6.37
CA SER A 121 -3.27 -21.95 -5.84
C SER A 121 -4.01 -21.52 -4.57
N ASP A 122 -3.44 -20.56 -3.84
CA ASP A 122 -4.00 -20.01 -2.60
C ASP A 122 -3.80 -18.48 -2.56
N PRO A 123 -4.66 -17.72 -3.27
CA PRO A 123 -4.62 -16.26 -3.29
C PRO A 123 -4.90 -15.69 -1.90
N ALA A 124 -4.10 -14.72 -1.46
CA ALA A 124 -4.20 -14.21 -0.10
C ALA A 124 -3.96 -12.71 0.05
N ILE A 125 -4.47 -12.18 1.15
CA ILE A 125 -4.12 -10.88 1.72
C ILE A 125 -3.11 -11.16 2.83
N TYR A 126 -1.96 -10.49 2.76
CA TYR A 126 -0.92 -10.56 3.77
C TYR A 126 -1.13 -9.41 4.75
N LEU A 127 -1.25 -9.77 6.02
CA LEU A 127 -1.35 -8.82 7.13
C LEU A 127 -0.08 -8.93 7.97
N VAL A 128 0.56 -7.79 8.21
CA VAL A 128 1.73 -7.68 9.08
C VAL A 128 1.29 -7.04 10.39
N LEU A 129 1.50 -7.75 11.48
CA LEU A 129 1.30 -7.26 12.85
C LEU A 129 2.65 -7.03 13.51
N ARG A 130 2.82 -5.86 14.13
CA ARG A 130 4.05 -5.44 14.80
C ARG A 130 3.80 -5.14 16.27
N ASN A 131 4.70 -5.65 17.12
CA ASN A 131 4.72 -5.32 18.54
C ASN A 131 5.29 -3.90 18.74
N GLY A 132 4.70 -3.11 19.63
CA GLY A 132 5.05 -1.69 19.84
C GLY A 132 6.25 -1.43 20.75
N GLU A 133 6.97 -2.47 21.17
CA GLU A 133 8.16 -2.35 22.04
C GLU A 133 9.34 -1.56 21.42
N GLU A 134 9.23 -1.10 20.17
CA GLU A 134 10.31 -0.41 19.42
C GLU A 134 10.03 1.07 19.07
N GLU A 135 8.95 1.68 19.56
CA GLU A 135 8.78 3.14 19.42
C GLU A 135 9.43 3.84 20.63
N ASP A 136 10.45 4.65 20.37
CA ASP A 136 11.23 5.41 21.35
C ASP A 136 10.32 6.02 22.44
N GLU A 137 10.67 5.77 23.72
CA GLU A 137 9.94 6.20 24.94
C GLU A 137 9.61 7.71 25.03
N ASP A 138 10.03 8.53 24.07
CA ASP A 138 9.90 9.98 24.04
C ASP A 138 8.63 10.50 23.33
N GLU A 139 7.87 9.67 22.60
CA GLU A 139 6.61 10.06 21.91
C GLU A 139 5.32 9.41 22.44
N LEU A 140 5.40 8.56 23.46
CA LEU A 140 4.22 8.00 24.11
C LEU A 140 3.57 9.05 25.02
N ALA A 141 2.61 9.79 24.47
CA ALA A 141 1.61 10.48 25.29
C ALA A 141 1.05 9.49 26.32
N GLU A 142 0.92 9.93 27.57
CA GLU A 142 0.32 9.17 28.67
C GLU A 142 -1.06 8.62 28.25
N VAL A 143 -1.10 7.40 27.71
CA VAL A 143 -2.33 6.65 27.44
C VAL A 143 -2.43 5.60 28.54
N ASP A 144 -3.53 5.63 29.27
CA ASP A 144 -3.84 4.73 30.39
C ASP A 144 -3.35 3.29 30.13
N GLU A 145 -2.39 2.86 30.94
CA GLU A 145 -1.59 1.63 30.83
C GLU A 145 -2.38 0.31 30.97
N ASP A 146 -3.71 0.36 31.10
CA ASP A 146 -4.44 -0.74 31.75
C ASP A 146 -5.22 -1.70 30.83
N ASP A 147 -5.29 -1.52 29.50
CA ASP A 147 -5.98 -2.55 28.67
C ASP A 147 -5.80 -2.55 27.14
N ALA A 148 -5.07 -1.59 26.56
CA ALA A 148 -4.86 -1.51 25.12
C ALA A 148 -3.61 -2.30 24.71
N PRO A 149 -3.71 -3.30 23.82
CA PRO A 149 -2.57 -4.10 23.43
C PRO A 149 -1.51 -3.25 22.73
N ASP A 150 -0.24 -3.61 22.96
CA ASP A 150 0.91 -2.99 22.32
C ASP A 150 1.17 -3.60 20.93
N MET A 151 0.10 -3.75 20.14
CA MET A 151 0.16 -4.42 18.83
C MET A 151 -0.48 -3.50 17.79
N HIS A 152 0.19 -3.38 16.65
CA HIS A 152 -0.19 -2.49 15.56
C HIS A 152 -0.32 -3.29 14.27
N VAL A 153 -1.28 -2.92 13.42
CA VAL A 153 -1.26 -3.33 12.02
C VAL A 153 -0.16 -2.52 11.35
N ALA A 154 0.92 -3.14 10.91
CA ALA A 154 2.01 -2.45 10.26
C ALA A 154 1.72 -2.27 8.76
N GLU A 155 1.20 -3.32 8.11
CA GLU A 155 0.97 -3.32 6.67
C GLU A 155 -0.13 -4.31 6.25
N LEU A 156 -0.85 -3.96 5.18
CA LEU A 156 -1.75 -4.84 4.45
C LEU A 156 -1.34 -4.87 2.98
N SER A 157 -0.97 -6.05 2.46
CA SER A 157 -0.49 -6.20 1.08
C SER A 157 -1.14 -7.36 0.33
N LEU A 158 -1.25 -7.19 -0.98
CA LEU A 158 -1.57 -8.27 -1.93
C LEU A 158 -0.36 -8.76 -2.71
N SER A 159 0.80 -8.11 -2.57
CA SER A 159 2.01 -8.45 -3.31
C SER A 159 2.79 -9.51 -2.53
N PRO A 160 2.97 -10.73 -3.06
CA PRO A 160 3.84 -11.72 -2.44
C PRO A 160 5.31 -11.29 -2.41
N TYR A 161 5.70 -10.27 -3.17
CA TYR A 161 7.05 -9.72 -3.16
C TYR A 161 7.27 -8.80 -1.96
N ASN A 162 6.27 -8.01 -1.58
CA ASN A 162 6.41 -7.06 -0.47
C ASN A 162 6.56 -7.81 0.86
N ILE A 163 5.93 -8.98 0.99
CA ILE A 163 5.96 -9.74 2.24
C ILE A 163 7.30 -10.49 2.46
N GLN A 164 8.06 -10.77 1.40
CA GLN A 164 9.35 -11.48 1.51
C GLN A 164 10.33 -10.73 2.41
N ASP A 165 10.38 -9.41 2.29
CA ASP A 165 11.27 -8.57 3.11
C ASP A 165 10.89 -8.63 4.61
N TYR A 166 9.60 -8.76 4.93
CA TYR A 166 9.13 -8.92 6.32
C TYR A 166 9.39 -10.32 6.86
N GLU A 167 9.20 -11.37 6.05
CA GLU A 167 9.49 -12.75 6.43
C GLU A 167 10.97 -12.95 6.75
N ASP A 168 11.85 -12.27 6.03
CA ASP A 168 13.30 -12.34 6.24
C ASP A 168 13.77 -11.63 7.53
N CYS A 169 13.06 -10.57 7.98
CA CYS A 169 13.36 -9.88 9.24
C CYS A 169 12.96 -10.72 10.47
N GLY A 170 11.81 -11.38 10.43
CA GLY A 170 11.34 -12.29 11.48
C GLY A 170 10.89 -11.63 12.80
N GLU A 171 10.85 -10.30 12.87
CA GLU A 171 10.35 -9.53 14.03
C GLU A 171 8.83 -9.37 13.99
N ASP A 172 8.24 -9.35 12.79
CA ASP A 172 6.82 -9.13 12.57
C ASP A 172 6.02 -10.44 12.50
N GLN A 173 4.80 -10.45 13.06
CA GLN A 173 3.86 -11.55 12.89
C GLN A 173 3.12 -11.37 11.55
N ILE A 174 3.34 -12.32 10.63
CA ILE A 174 2.73 -12.30 9.30
C ILE A 174 1.59 -13.31 9.25
N GLU A 175 0.41 -12.81 8.89
CA GLU A 175 -0.79 -13.62 8.74
C GLU A 175 -1.24 -13.65 7.28
N LYS A 176 -1.42 -14.86 6.76
CA LYS A 176 -1.89 -15.10 5.39
C LYS A 176 -3.39 -15.41 5.41
N LEU A 177 -4.19 -14.49 4.89
CA LEU A 177 -5.65 -14.57 4.93
C LEU A 177 -6.21 -14.84 3.53
N PRO A 178 -7.18 -15.74 3.35
CA PRO A 178 -7.69 -16.08 2.03
C PRO A 178 -8.32 -14.85 1.36
N LEU A 179 -7.87 -14.55 0.14
CA LEU A 179 -8.44 -13.45 -0.66
C LEU A 179 -9.79 -13.88 -1.22
N ALA A 180 -10.87 -13.38 -0.62
CA ALA A 180 -12.24 -13.76 -0.95
C ALA A 180 -13.20 -12.56 -0.92
N GLY A 181 -14.43 -12.80 -1.40
CA GLY A 181 -15.54 -11.84 -1.31
C GLY A 181 -15.30 -10.53 -2.07
N PRO A 182 -15.82 -9.40 -1.55
CA PRO A 182 -15.79 -8.11 -2.26
C PRO A 182 -14.38 -7.60 -2.58
N ILE A 183 -13.39 -7.93 -1.74
CA ILE A 183 -12.00 -7.52 -1.96
C ILE A 183 -11.46 -8.24 -3.19
N LYS A 184 -11.63 -9.57 -3.27
CA LYS A 184 -11.22 -10.36 -4.43
C LYS A 184 -11.86 -9.86 -5.72
N ASP A 185 -13.16 -9.59 -5.69
CA ASP A 185 -13.90 -9.11 -6.87
C ASP A 185 -13.35 -7.77 -7.35
N PHE A 186 -13.05 -6.86 -6.42
CA PHE A 186 -12.47 -5.56 -6.74
C PHE A 186 -11.06 -5.67 -7.32
N VAL A 187 -10.19 -6.47 -6.67
CA VAL A 187 -8.81 -6.68 -7.13
C VAL A 187 -8.79 -7.34 -8.50
N SER A 188 -9.66 -8.31 -8.75
CA SER A 188 -9.78 -8.96 -10.06
C SER A 188 -10.14 -7.93 -11.14
N ALA A 189 -11.12 -7.07 -10.88
CA ALA A 189 -11.49 -6.00 -11.81
C ALA A 189 -10.38 -4.95 -11.99
N PHE A 190 -9.58 -4.69 -10.95
CA PHE A 190 -8.45 -3.76 -11.01
C PHE A 190 -7.31 -4.34 -11.88
N VAL A 191 -6.99 -5.62 -11.68
CA VAL A 191 -6.03 -6.35 -12.50
C VAL A 191 -6.49 -6.41 -13.95
N ASP A 192 -7.75 -6.74 -14.22
CA ASP A 192 -8.29 -6.74 -15.58
C ASP A 192 -8.19 -5.36 -16.27
N ALA A 193 -8.30 -4.27 -15.50
CA ALA A 193 -8.18 -2.91 -16.02
C ALA A 193 -6.73 -2.49 -16.29
N HIS A 194 -5.78 -2.92 -15.45
CA HIS A 194 -4.42 -2.36 -15.40
C HIS A 194 -3.29 -3.33 -15.81
N TYR A 195 -3.48 -4.64 -15.69
CA TYR A 195 -2.48 -5.64 -16.06
C TYR A 195 -2.65 -6.05 -17.53
N HIS A 196 -1.78 -5.52 -18.38
CA HIS A 196 -1.71 -5.88 -19.80
C HIS A 196 -0.30 -6.41 -20.09
N PRO A 197 -0.07 -7.73 -20.00
CA PRO A 197 1.25 -8.28 -20.24
C PRO A 197 1.67 -7.98 -21.68
N GLU A 198 2.67 -7.11 -21.85
CA GLU A 198 3.23 -6.86 -23.16
C GLU A 198 3.92 -8.14 -23.66
N PRO A 199 3.70 -8.53 -24.93
CA PRO A 199 4.38 -9.68 -25.49
C PRO A 199 5.89 -9.44 -25.45
N PHE A 200 6.62 -10.33 -24.79
CA PHE A 200 8.07 -10.21 -24.65
C PHE A 200 8.76 -10.05 -26.02
N LYS A 201 9.18 -8.83 -26.33
CA LYS A 201 9.94 -8.55 -27.55
C LYS A 201 11.41 -8.70 -27.26
N LYS A 202 11.93 -9.91 -27.52
CA LYS A 202 13.37 -10.19 -27.43
C LYS A 202 14.16 -9.11 -28.18
N ARG A 203 15.09 -8.44 -27.49
CA ARG A 203 16.03 -7.51 -28.14
C ARG A 203 16.85 -8.29 -29.16
N VAL A 204 16.58 -8.06 -30.45
CA VAL A 204 17.45 -8.55 -31.51
C VAL A 204 18.72 -7.71 -31.43
N ARG A 205 19.85 -8.35 -31.09
CA ARG A 205 21.16 -7.70 -31.17
C ARG A 205 21.39 -7.36 -32.64
N ASP A 206 21.55 -6.07 -32.95
CA ASP A 206 22.04 -5.67 -34.26
C ASP A 206 23.35 -6.42 -34.52
N LYS A 207 23.33 -7.29 -35.52
CA LYS A 207 24.54 -7.97 -35.96
C LYS A 207 25.42 -6.88 -36.56
N ALA A 208 26.45 -6.49 -35.83
CA ALA A 208 27.54 -5.72 -36.43
C ALA A 208 28.02 -6.50 -37.64
N ASN A 209 28.00 -5.86 -38.81
CA ASN A 209 28.45 -6.46 -40.06
C ASN A 209 29.99 -6.57 -40.00
N LEU A 210 30.50 -7.69 -39.47
CA LEU A 210 31.93 -7.97 -39.36
C LEU A 210 32.59 -8.19 -40.73
N ASP A 211 31.80 -8.43 -41.78
CA ASP A 211 32.27 -8.58 -43.16
C ASP A 211 32.41 -7.24 -43.90
N ALA A 212 32.08 -6.11 -43.26
CA ALA A 212 32.49 -4.81 -43.75
C ALA A 212 34.02 -4.78 -43.74
N HIS A 213 34.62 -5.15 -44.87
CA HIS A 213 36.04 -5.11 -45.14
C HIS A 213 36.54 -3.68 -44.93
N ALA A 214 36.90 -3.37 -43.69
CA ALA A 214 37.78 -2.27 -43.38
C ALA A 214 39.12 -2.64 -43.99
N GLY A 215 39.32 -2.26 -45.26
CA GLY A 215 40.57 -2.44 -45.97
C GLY A 215 41.70 -2.00 -45.07
N GLY A 216 42.50 -2.98 -44.62
CA GLY A 216 43.57 -2.76 -43.67
C GLY A 216 44.42 -1.60 -44.17
N ARG A 217 44.45 -0.50 -43.43
CA ARG A 217 45.34 0.61 -43.72
C ARG A 217 46.75 0.14 -43.39
N ALA A 218 47.40 -0.50 -44.35
CA ALA A 218 48.77 -0.94 -44.22
C ALA A 218 49.66 0.25 -43.81
N ASP A 219 50.50 0.06 -42.80
CA ASP A 219 51.48 1.05 -42.38
C ASP A 219 52.44 1.33 -43.55
N PRO A 220 52.54 2.57 -44.06
CA PRO A 220 53.39 2.91 -45.21
C PRO A 220 54.88 2.59 -45.01
N ARG A 221 55.33 2.32 -43.78
CA ARG A 221 56.72 2.04 -43.44
C ARG A 221 57.19 0.64 -43.84
N LEU A 222 56.29 -0.30 -44.13
CA LEU A 222 56.64 -1.66 -44.55
C LEU A 222 56.89 -1.74 -46.07
N ARG A 223 57.78 -0.90 -46.62
CA ARG A 223 58.39 -1.17 -47.94
C ARG A 223 59.71 -1.88 -47.72
N ARG A 224 59.74 -3.19 -47.98
CA ARG A 224 60.99 -3.97 -48.02
C ARG A 224 61.90 -3.40 -49.11
N GLN A 225 63.11 -3.00 -48.72
CA GLN A 225 64.28 -2.97 -49.59
C GLN A 225 64.92 -4.36 -49.62
#